data_AF-A0A1J3CPF6-F1
#
_entry.id   AF-A0A1J3CPF6-F1
#
_cell.length_a   1.000
_cell.length_b   1.000
_cell.length_c   1.000
_cell.angle_alpha   90.00
_cell.angle_beta   90.00
_cell.angle_gamma   90.00
#
_symmetry.space_group_name_H-M   'P 1'
#
loop_
_entity.id
_entity.type
_entity.pdbx_description
1 polymer ?
#
loop_
_entity_poly.entity_id
_entity_poly.type
_entity_poly.pdbx_seq_one_letter_code
_entity_poly.pdbx_strand_id
1 'polypeptide(L)'
;QIIHKKKRVFSLEPNKNPSAVFTRKYTSHLVPALKKLNMNKASSQTNQQIVKHEVDMALALSAQEFEWSRFLLQKLSSSSKNPTTTA
;
A
#
# COMPACT_ATOMS: atom_id res chain seq x y z
N GLN A 1 32.80 -37.81 -11.28
CA GLN A 1 32.34 -36.68 -10.45
C GLN A 1 30.90 -36.94 -10.04
N ILE A 2 30.60 -37.02 -8.74
CA ILE A 2 29.24 -37.25 -8.22
C ILE A 2 28.56 -35.88 -8.13
N ILE A 3 27.58 -35.62 -8.99
CA ILE A 3 26.81 -34.37 -8.99
C ILE A 3 25.76 -34.48 -7.89
N HIS A 4 26.03 -33.92 -6.71
CA HIS A 4 25.06 -33.80 -5.64
C HIS A 4 23.97 -32.80 -6.04
N LYS A 5 22.88 -33.28 -6.65
CA LYS A 5 21.66 -32.49 -6.86
C LYS A 5 21.04 -32.16 -5.50
N LYS A 6 21.40 -31.01 -4.92
CA LYS A 6 20.68 -30.44 -3.76
C LYS A 6 19.24 -30.11 -4.18
N LYS A 7 18.30 -30.99 -3.83
CA LYS A 7 16.86 -30.66 -3.86
C LYS A 7 16.63 -29.51 -2.87
N ARG A 8 16.21 -28.35 -3.37
CA ARG A 8 15.73 -27.27 -2.49
C ARG A 8 14.43 -27.76 -1.85
N VAL A 9 14.47 -28.02 -0.54
CA VAL A 9 13.26 -28.31 0.23
C VAL A 9 12.60 -26.97 0.51
N PHE A 10 11.48 -26.69 -0.16
CA PHE A 10 10.64 -25.56 0.21
C PHE A 10 9.93 -25.92 1.52
N SER A 11 10.07 -25.08 2.55
CA SER A 11 9.23 -25.22 3.74
C SER A 11 7.77 -25.04 3.33
N LEU A 12 6.92 -25.99 3.72
CA LEU A 12 5.48 -25.94 3.49
C LEU A 12 4.77 -24.99 4.46
N GLU A 13 5.44 -24.56 5.54
CA GLU A 13 4.89 -23.50 6.38
C GLU A 13 4.89 -22.18 5.59
N PRO A 14 3.78 -21.41 5.63
CA PRO A 14 3.79 -20.06 5.10
C PRO A 14 4.97 -19.33 5.72
N ASN A 15 5.85 -18.76 4.90
CA ASN A 15 6.91 -17.91 5.40
C ASN A 15 6.22 -16.72 6.12
N LYS A 16 6.11 -16.79 7.45
CA LYS A 16 5.49 -15.78 8.33
C LYS A 16 6.36 -14.52 8.39
N ASN A 17 7.00 -14.13 7.28
CA ASN A 17 7.79 -12.92 7.21
C ASN A 17 6.83 -11.71 7.25
N PRO A 18 6.80 -10.95 8.37
CA PRO A 18 5.87 -9.84 8.51
C PRO A 18 6.11 -8.76 7.45
N SER A 19 7.35 -8.60 6.97
CA SER A 19 7.70 -7.70 5.87
C SER A 19 7.04 -8.15 4.57
N ALA A 20 7.03 -9.45 4.25
CA ALA A 20 6.38 -9.96 3.04
C ALA A 20 4.86 -9.76 3.08
N VAL A 21 4.23 -9.95 4.25
CA VAL A 21 2.80 -9.69 4.46
C VAL A 21 2.50 -8.20 4.29
N PHE A 22 3.32 -7.33 4.90
CA PHE A 22 3.22 -5.88 4.76
C PHE A 22 3.34 -5.44 3.30
N THR A 23 4.41 -5.85 2.60
CA THR A 23 4.65 -5.49 1.20
C THR A 23 3.51 -5.96 0.30
N ARG A 24 2.98 -7.17 0.54
CA ARG A 24 1.83 -7.69 -0.19
C ARG A 24 0.59 -6.82 0.01
N LYS A 25 0.26 -6.45 1.26
CA LYS A 25 -0.87 -5.55 1.55
C LYS A 25 -0.65 -4.18 0.88
N TYR A 26 0.54 -3.61 0.99
CA TYR A 26 0.86 -2.29 0.46
C TYR A 26 0.73 -2.21 -1.05
N THR A 27 1.37 -3.14 -1.75
CA THR A 27 1.31 -3.20 -3.21
C THR A 27 -0.09 -3.53 -3.72
N SER A 28 -0.86 -4.35 -3.00
CA SER A 28 -2.24 -4.69 -3.39
C SER A 28 -3.19 -3.48 -3.40
N HIS A 29 -2.96 -2.50 -2.52
CA HIS A 29 -3.73 -1.25 -2.50
C HIS A 29 -3.15 -0.20 -3.45
N LEU A 30 -1.83 -0.02 -3.43
CA LEU A 30 -1.19 1.08 -4.16
C LEU A 30 -1.22 0.89 -5.67
N VAL A 31 -0.91 -0.31 -6.19
CA VAL A 31 -0.78 -0.53 -7.63
C VAL A 31 -2.10 -0.25 -8.38
N PRO A 32 -3.27 -0.75 -7.94
CA PRO A 32 -4.53 -0.42 -8.58
C PRO A 32 -4.88 1.07 -8.50
N ALA A 33 -4.58 1.73 -7.38
CA ALA A 33 -4.85 3.15 -7.19
C ALA A 33 -4.04 4.03 -8.15
N LEU A 34 -2.74 3.76 -8.27
CA LEU A 34 -1.87 4.47 -9.21
C LEU A 34 -2.27 4.21 -10.67
N LYS A 35 -2.71 2.98 -10.99
CA LYS A 35 -3.22 2.67 -12.32
C LYS A 35 -4.46 3.50 -12.64
N LYS A 36 -5.41 3.62 -11.70
CA LYS A 36 -6.62 4.46 -11.86
C LYS A 36 -6.27 5.93 -12.03
N LEU A 37 -5.30 6.43 -11.28
CA LEU A 37 -4.83 7.81 -11.39
C LEU A 37 -4.26 8.10 -12.77
N ASN A 38 -3.42 7.22 -13.31
CA ASN A 38 -2.86 7.40 -14.64
C ASN A 38 -3.94 7.41 -15.75
N MET A 39 -5.07 6.74 -15.53
CA MET A 39 -6.21 6.75 -16.47
C MET A 39 -7.00 8.06 -16.41
N ASN A 40 -7.07 8.69 -15.23
CA ASN A 40 -7.74 9.95 -15.03
C ASN A 40 -6.72 11.08 -15.24
N LYS A 41 -6.66 11.68 -16.45
CA LYS A 41 -5.80 12.83 -16.76
C LYS A 41 -6.19 14.08 -15.92
N ALA A 42 -5.91 14.07 -14.62
CA ALA A 42 -6.02 15.24 -13.77
C ALA A 42 -4.76 16.11 -13.93
N SER A 43 -4.84 17.36 -13.44
CA SER A 43 -3.71 18.29 -13.46
C SER A 43 -2.51 17.72 -12.68
N SER A 44 -1.28 18.12 -13.03
CA SER A 44 -0.05 17.63 -12.39
C SER A 44 -0.04 17.83 -10.87
N GLN A 45 -0.57 18.96 -10.39
CA GLN A 45 -0.65 19.27 -8.95
C GLN A 45 -1.70 18.42 -8.24
N THR A 46 -2.87 18.23 -8.86
CA THR A 46 -3.92 17.33 -8.35
C THR A 46 -3.42 15.88 -8.27
N ASN A 47 -2.66 15.44 -9.27
CA ASN A 47 -2.06 14.10 -9.29
C ASN A 47 -1.11 13.87 -8.11
N GLN A 48 -0.26 14.84 -7.76
CA GLN A 48 0.66 14.69 -6.63
C GLN A 48 -0.07 14.54 -5.30
N GLN A 49 -1.14 15.32 -5.09
CA GLN A 49 -1.95 15.24 -3.86
C GLN A 49 -2.69 13.90 -3.76
N ILE A 50 -3.26 13.42 -4.87
CA ILE A 50 -3.94 12.11 -4.89
C ILE A 50 -2.91 10.99 -4.71
N VAL A 51 -1.77 11.01 -5.40
CA VAL A 51 -0.70 10.00 -5.19
C VAL A 51 -0.28 9.97 -3.73
N LYS A 52 -0.05 11.13 -3.11
CA LYS A 52 0.32 11.21 -1.70
C LYS A 52 -0.76 10.58 -0.80
N HIS A 53 -2.02 10.92 -1.05
CA HIS A 53 -3.14 10.35 -0.30
C HIS A 53 -3.21 8.82 -0.44
N GLU A 54 -3.09 8.29 -1.65
CA GLU A 54 -3.14 6.85 -1.91
C GLU A 54 -1.95 6.11 -1.30
N VAL A 55 -0.76 6.71 -1.31
CA VAL A 55 0.44 6.19 -0.64
C VAL A 55 0.22 6.13 0.87
N ASP A 56 -0.25 7.22 1.48
CA ASP A 56 -0.50 7.30 2.91
C ASP A 56 -1.60 6.30 3.33
N MET A 57 -2.65 6.13 2.51
CA MET A 57 -3.72 5.15 2.71
C MET A 57 -3.20 3.72 2.61
N ALA A 58 -2.43 3.39 1.58
CA ALA A 58 -1.85 2.06 1.42
C ALA A 58 -0.90 1.73 2.58
N LEU A 59 -0.11 2.71 3.06
CA LEU A 59 0.77 2.55 4.22
C LEU A 59 -0.04 2.22 5.48
N ALA A 60 -1.08 2.99 5.77
CA ALA A 60 -1.94 2.78 6.93
C ALA A 60 -2.63 1.41 6.91
N LEU A 61 -3.21 1.02 5.78
CA LEU A 61 -3.88 -0.27 5.60
C LEU A 61 -2.92 -1.47 5.72
N SER A 62 -1.66 -1.28 5.37
CA SER A 62 -0.65 -2.34 5.44
C SER A 62 -0.13 -2.56 6.85
N ALA A 63 -0.25 -1.55 7.71
CA ALA A 63 0.33 -1.50 9.04
C ALA A 63 -0.73 -1.51 10.17
N GLN A 64 -1.94 -2.03 9.93
CA GLN A 64 -3.07 -2.00 10.89
C GLN A 64 -2.80 -2.58 12.29
N GLU A 65 -1.72 -3.36 12.42
CA GLU A 65 -1.21 -3.89 13.69
C GLU A 65 -0.62 -2.79 14.59
N PHE A 66 -0.36 -1.60 14.05
CA PHE A 66 0.24 -0.46 14.76
C PHE A 66 -0.79 0.64 15.02
N GLU A 67 -0.80 1.21 16.22
CA GLU A 67 -1.74 2.27 16.61
C GLU A 67 -1.60 3.55 15.77
N TRP A 68 -0.36 3.93 15.39
CA TRP A 68 -0.14 5.09 14.51
C TRP A 68 -0.81 4.92 13.13
N SER A 69 -0.94 3.68 12.65
CA SER A 69 -1.57 3.39 11.36
C SER A 69 -3.08 3.62 11.41
N ARG A 70 -3.71 3.26 12.53
CA ARG A 70 -5.15 3.42 12.75
C ARG A 70 -5.51 4.89 12.87
N PHE A 71 -4.69 5.64 13.62
CA PHE A 71 -4.79 7.09 13.69
C PHE A 71 -4.61 7.75 12.31
N LEU A 72 -3.59 7.33 11.55
CA LEU A 72 -3.36 7.84 10.20
C LEU A 72 -4.56 7.54 9.28
N LEU A 73 -5.09 6.32 9.31
CA LEU A 73 -6.26 5.91 8.54
C LEU A 73 -7.48 6.76 8.88
N GLN A 74 -7.72 7.03 10.16
CA GLN A 74 -8.80 7.90 10.63
C GLN A 74 -8.64 9.34 10.12
N LYS A 75 -7.41 9.87 10.18
CA LYS A 75 -7.09 11.22 9.69
C LYS A 75 -7.31 11.33 8.18
N LEU A 76 -6.84 10.35 7.40
CA LEU A 76 -7.00 10.33 5.94
C LEU A 76 -8.49 10.21 5.53
N SER A 77 -9.22 9.32 6.21
CA SER A 77 -10.67 9.15 5.98
C SER A 77 -11.48 10.41 6.32
N SER A 78 -11.04 11.18 7.32
CA SER A 78 -11.68 12.44 7.70
C SER A 78 -11.34 13.57 6.72
N SER A 79 -10.10 13.60 6.21
CA SER A 79 -9.66 14.60 5.24
C SER A 79 -10.37 14.48 3.89
N SER A 80 -10.80 13.27 3.51
CA SER A 80 -11.57 13.05 2.27
C SER A 80 -12.98 13.65 2.30
N LYS A 81 -13.49 14.09 3.47
CA LYS A 81 -14.84 14.68 3.60
C LYS A 81 -14.90 16.18 3.32
N ASN A 82 -13.76 16.82 3.06
CA ASN A 82 -13.72 18.24 2.72
C ASN A 82 -13.21 18.42 1.27
N PRO A 83 -14.07 18.28 0.24
CA PRO A 83 -13.82 18.99 -0.99
C PRO A 83 -14.03 20.48 -0.69
N THR A 84 -12.97 21.26 -0.88
CA THR A 84 -12.95 22.72 -1.03
C THR A 84 -14.32 23.37 -1.27
N THR A 85 -14.79 24.16 -0.30
CA THR A 85 -15.64 25.34 -0.53
C THR A 85 -15.46 26.29 0.65
N THR A 86 -14.57 27.26 0.50
CA THR A 86 -14.77 28.62 1.03
C THR A 86 -14.07 29.59 0.08
N ALA A 87 -14.86 30.59 -0.33
CA ALA A 87 -14.59 31.63 -1.31
C ALA A 87 -13.45 32.60 -0.95
#